data_AF-A0A2N4UCY6-F1
#
_entry.id   AF-A0A2N4UCY6-F1
#
_cell.length_a   1.000
_cell.length_b   1.000
_cell.length_c   1.000
_cell.angle_alpha   90.00
_cell.angle_beta   90.00
_cell.angle_gamma   90.00
#
_symmetry.space_group_name_H-M   'P 1'
#
loop_
_entity.id
_entity.type
_entity.pdbx_description
1 polymer ?
#
loop_
_entity_poly.entity_id
_entity_poly.type
_entity_poly.pdbx_seq_one_letter_code
_entity_poly.pdbx_strand_id
1 'polypeptide(L)' 'MSQQASFGHLALTYVGSLLPLEVLHSAAGHYIGTRDAHGPVSRESVEYFRSSAAAQRALNRGGWTQLHYS' A
#
# COMPACT_ATOMS: atom_id res chain seq x y z
N MET A 1 -6.75 18.80 -7.95
CA MET A 1 -7.53 17.60 -7.57
C MET A 1 -6.84 17.00 -6.35
N SER A 2 -7.41 17.16 -5.15
CA SER A 2 -6.92 16.48 -3.95
C SER A 2 -7.22 14.99 -4.11
N GLN A 3 -6.19 14.15 -4.26
CA GLN A 3 -6.37 12.71 -4.15
C GLN A 3 -6.94 12.43 -2.76
N GLN A 4 -8.13 11.83 -2.68
CA GLN A 4 -8.62 11.28 -1.41
C GLN A 4 -7.61 10.24 -0.95
N ALA A 5 -7.00 10.47 0.21
CA ALA A 5 -6.06 9.52 0.79
C ALA A 5 -6.86 8.30 1.27
N SER A 6 -6.63 7.17 0.63
CA SER A 6 -7.02 5.86 1.17
C SER A 6 -6.00 5.47 2.25
N PHE A 7 -6.45 4.88 3.34
CA PHE A 7 -5.58 4.47 4.46
C PHE A 7 -5.42 2.94 4.49
N GLY A 8 -4.31 2.47 5.04
CA GLY A 8 -3.99 1.04 5.13
C GLY A 8 -4.88 0.29 6.12
N HIS A 9 -5.53 -0.77 5.66
CA HIS A 9 -6.37 -1.60 6.50
C HIS A 9 -5.53 -2.44 7.47
N LEU A 10 -4.44 -3.06 7.01
CA LEU A 10 -3.56 -3.86 7.85
C LEU A 10 -2.77 -3.01 8.83
N ALA A 11 -2.34 -1.81 8.41
CA ALA A 11 -1.71 -0.84 9.31
C ALA A 11 -2.65 -0.46 10.48
N LEU A 12 -3.92 -0.20 10.20
CA LEU A 12 -4.89 0.10 11.24
C LEU A 12 -5.19 -1.13 12.11
N THR A 13 -5.43 -2.29 11.50
CA THR A 13 -5.85 -3.50 12.21
C THR A 13 -4.77 -4.10 13.10
N TYR A 14 -3.52 -4.17 12.63
CA TYR A 14 -2.44 -4.87 13.33
C TYR A 14 -1.46 -3.95 14.05
N VAL A 15 -1.35 -2.68 13.63
CA VAL A 15 -0.42 -1.69 14.22
C VAL A 15 -1.19 -0.57 14.95
N GLY A 16 -2.51 -0.44 14.72
CA GLY A 16 -3.32 0.62 15.34
C GLY A 16 -3.04 2.01 14.75
N SER A 17 -2.39 2.09 13.58
CA SER A 17 -1.93 3.35 13.00
C SER A 17 -2.68 3.68 11.71
N LEU A 18 -3.24 4.89 11.65
CA LEU A 18 -3.93 5.40 10.47
C LEU A 18 -2.92 6.01 9.48
N LEU A 19 -2.32 5.15 8.65
CA LEU A 19 -1.29 5.54 7.70
C LEU A 19 -1.83 5.57 6.25
N PRO A 20 -1.49 6.60 5.45
CA PRO A 20 -1.94 6.69 4.07
C PRO A 20 -1.32 5.59 3.20
N LEU A 21 -2.09 5.11 2.22
CA LEU A 21 -1.59 4.19 1.20
C LEU A 21 -0.59 4.90 0.29
N GLU A 22 0.52 4.23 0.00
CA GLU A 22 1.51 4.67 -0.97
C GLU A 22 2.14 3.49 -1.71
N VAL A 23 2.90 3.81 -2.77
CA VAL A 23 3.70 2.81 -3.49
C VAL A 23 5.03 2.62 -2.78
N LEU A 24 5.29 1.39 -2.36
CA LEU A 24 6.56 0.97 -1.75
C LEU A 24 7.26 -0.06 -2.64
N HIS A 25 8.50 -0.43 -2.27
CA HIS A 25 9.33 -1.36 -3.03
C HIS A 25 10.07 -2.33 -2.10
N SER A 26 10.18 -3.58 -2.52
CA SER A 26 11.01 -4.61 -1.91
C SER A 26 11.73 -5.42 -2.99
N ALA A 27 12.54 -6.40 -2.59
CA ALA A 27 13.18 -7.31 -3.55
C ALA A 27 12.18 -8.10 -4.43
N ALA A 28 10.94 -8.27 -3.98
CA ALA A 28 9.89 -8.95 -4.75
C ALA A 28 9.17 -8.03 -5.76
N GLY A 29 9.41 -6.72 -5.71
CA GLY A 29 8.83 -5.72 -6.61
C GLY A 29 8.16 -4.55 -5.88
N HIS A 30 7.39 -3.76 -6.63
CA HIS A 30 6.63 -2.65 -6.06
C HIS A 30 5.31 -3.14 -5.49
N TYR A 31 4.78 -2.50 -4.46
CA TYR A 31 3.51 -2.88 -3.85
C TYR A 31 2.81 -1.64 -3.29
N ILE A 32 1.53 -1.78 -2.97
CA ILE A 32 0.78 -0.76 -2.24
C ILE A 32 0.84 -1.12 -0.76
N GLY A 33 1.25 -0.16 0.06
CA GLY A 33 1.47 -0.37 1.48
C GLY A 33 1.38 0.94 2.25
N THR A 34 1.88 0.92 3.48
CA THR A 34 1.99 2.11 4.33
C THR A 34 3.40 2.23 4.88
N ARG A 35 3.80 3.45 5.19
CA ARG A 35 5.06 3.72 5.89
C ARG A 35 4.87 4.71 7.02
N ASP A 36 5.80 4.69 7.96
CA ASP A 36 6.01 5.74 8.95
C ASP A 36 7.44 6.29 8.85
N ALA A 37 7.87 7.02 9.89
CA ALA A 37 9.21 7.60 9.99
C ALA A 37 10.33 6.54 10.08
N HIS A 38 10.01 5.30 10.44
CA HIS A 38 10.94 4.20 10.63
C HIS A 38 11.01 3.26 9.42
N GLY A 39 9.99 3.27 8.55
CA GLY A 39 10.02 2.52 7.30
C GLY A 39 8.67 1.95 6.89
N PRO A 40 8.65 0.94 6.00
CA PRO A 40 7.42 0.21 5.65
C PRO A 40 6.78 -0.43 6.88
N VAL A 41 5.49 -0.18 7.08
CA VAL A 41 4.70 -0.70 8.21
C VAL A 41 3.84 -1.89 7.77
N SER A 42 3.19 -1.79 6.61
CA SER A 42 2.35 -2.86 6.08
C SER A 42 2.46 -2.97 4.56
N ARG A 43 2.23 -4.19 4.05
CA ARG A 43 1.94 -4.45 2.65
C ARG A 43 0.44 -4.67 2.52
N GLU A 44 -0.25 -3.73 1.88
CA GLU A 44 -1.70 -3.70 1.78
C GLU A 44 -2.19 -4.41 0.52
N SER A 45 -1.42 -4.43 -0.57
CA SER A 45 -1.77 -5.20 -1.78
C SER A 45 -1.32 -6.65 -1.75
N VAL A 46 -2.14 -7.54 -2.30
CA VAL A 46 -1.74 -8.91 -2.67
C VAL A 46 -0.66 -8.86 -3.74
N GLU A 47 -0.80 -7.96 -4.70
CA GLU A 47 0.04 -7.85 -5.88
C GLU A 47 1.42 -7.26 -5.59
N TYR A 48 2.41 -7.77 -6.32
CA TYR A 48 3.64 -7.06 -6.64
C TYR A 48 3.58 -6.58 -8.09
N PHE A 49 3.97 -5.33 -8.32
CA PHE A 49 3.99 -4.67 -9.61
C PHE A 49 5.43 -4.56 -10.15
N ARG A 50 5.55 -4.65 -11.47
CA ARG A 50 6.83 -4.59 -12.19
C ARG A 50 7.49 -3.21 -12.14
N SER A 51 6.75 -2.15 -11.82
CA SER A 51 7.28 -0.78 -11.69
C SER A 51 6.44 0.09 -10.77
N SER A 52 7.05 1.14 -10.20
CA SER A 52 6.35 2.14 -9.37
C SER A 52 5.18 2.77 -10.13
N ALA A 53 5.36 3.10 -11.41
CA ALA A 53 4.28 3.68 -12.23
C ALA A 53 3.08 2.73 -12.41
N ALA A 54 3.31 1.42 -12.49
CA ALA A 54 2.22 0.44 -12.54
C ALA A 54 1.48 0.36 -11.21
N ALA A 55 2.20 0.31 -10.09
CA ALA A 55 1.62 0.33 -8.75
C ALA A 55 0.84 1.63 -8.48
N GLN A 56 1.36 2.79 -8.87
CA GLN A 56 0.67 4.07 -8.68
C GLN A 56 -0.61 4.15 -9.49
N ARG A 57 -0.62 3.63 -10.73
CA ARG A 57 -1.84 3.55 -11.52
C ARG A 57 -2.86 2.63 -10.88
N ALA A 58 -2.43 1.49 -10.33
CA ALA A 58 -3.30 0.58 -9.59
C ALA A 58 -3.90 1.28 -8.36
N LEU A 59 -3.06 1.92 -7.54
CA LEU A 59 -3.49 2.69 -6.37
C LEU A 59 -4.54 3.75 -6.72
N ASN A 60 -4.26 4.57 -7.73
CA ASN A 60 -5.17 5.67 -8.14
C ASN A 60 -6.50 5.17 -8.72
N ARG A 61 -6.53 3.97 -9.30
CA ARG A 61 -7.72 3.43 -9.99
C ARG A 61 -8.47 2.38 -9.16
N GLY A 62 -7.96 2.01 -7.98
CA GLY A 62 -8.46 0.85 -7.23
C GLY A 62 -8.21 -0.48 -7.93
N GLY A 63 -7.21 -0.56 -8.80
CA GLY A 63 -6.86 -1.76 -9.59
C GLY A 63 -5.91 -2.72 -8.87
N TRP A 64 -6.13 -2.96 -7.58
CA TRP A 64 -5.34 -3.82 -6.71
C TRP A 64 -6.25 -4.49 -5.68
N THR A 65 -5.79 -5.58 -5.07
CA THR A 65 -6.58 -6.37 -4.14
C THR A 65 -6.02 -6.25 -2.72
N GLN A 66 -6.88 -5.98 -1.75
CA GLN A 66 -6.48 -5.95 -0.34
C GLN A 66 -5.95 -7.32 0.09
N LEU A 67 -4.77 -7.32 0.70
CA LEU A 67 -4.19 -8.47 1.36
C LEU A 67 -4.92 -8.70 2.68
N HIS A 68 -5.39 -9.92 2.90
CA HIS A 68 -6.00 -10.38 4.13
C HIS A 68 -5.17 -11.53 4.71
N TYR A 69 -4.94 -11.50 6.01
CA TYR A 69 -4.43 -12.65 6.75
C TYR A 69 -5.61 -13.43 7.34
N SER A 70 -5.59 -14.76 7.18
CA SER A 70 -6.55 -15.70 7.78
C SER A 70 -6.24 -15.99 9.23
#